data_AF-A0A537JM75-F1
#
_entry.id   AF-A0A537JM75-F1
#
_cell.length_a   1.000
_cell.length_b   1.000
_cell.length_c   1.000
_cell.angle_alpha   90.00
_cell.angle_beta   90.00
_cell.angle_gamma   90.00
#
_symmetry.space_group_name_H-M   'P 1'
#
loop_
_entity.id
_entity.type
_entity.pdbx_description
1 polymer ?
#
loop_
_entity_poly.entity_id
_entity_poly.type
_entity_poly.pdbx_seq_one_letter_code
_entity_poly.pdbx_strand_id
1 'polypeptide(L)' 'MQCAKCGTENAAGRIICRVCGARLRPAAAGGPVAAVGTRDSDEELRRRLSYDLLRIVWVVAVMIVVGLGLGFLLK' A
#
# COMPACT_ATOMS: atom_id res chain seq x y z
N MET A 1 -26.19 -23.53 -14.91
CA MET A 1 -25.83 -23.59 -13.47
C MET A 1 -26.99 -23.14 -12.61
N GLN A 2 -27.21 -23.85 -11.51
CA GLN A 2 -28.37 -23.63 -10.64
C GLN A 2 -28.07 -22.55 -9.60
N CYS A 3 -29.04 -21.66 -9.37
CA CYS A 3 -28.95 -20.66 -8.32
C CYS A 3 -29.16 -21.29 -6.95
N ALA A 4 -28.19 -21.16 -6.04
CA ALA A 4 -28.32 -21.66 -4.66
C ALA A 4 -29.40 -20.95 -3.83
N LYS A 5 -29.78 -19.71 -4.21
CA LYS A 5 -30.78 -18.93 -3.46
C LYS A 5 -32.22 -19.26 -3.84
N CYS A 6 -32.50 -19.53 -5.11
CA CYS A 6 -33.88 -19.70 -5.61
C CYS A 6 -34.09 -20.90 -6.55
N GLY A 7 -33.08 -21.74 -6.74
CA GLY A 7 -33.17 -22.98 -7.54
C GLY A 7 -33.24 -22.77 -9.06
N THR A 8 -33.33 -21.54 -9.56
CA THR A 8 -33.44 -21.27 -11.00
C THR A 8 -32.18 -21.69 -11.77
N GLU A 9 -32.37 -22.39 -12.88
CA GLU A 9 -31.30 -22.64 -13.85
C GLU A 9 -30.97 -21.38 -14.67
N ASN A 10 -29.68 -21.04 -14.68
CA ASN A 10 -29.13 -19.91 -15.42
C ASN A 10 -28.11 -20.42 -16.44
N ALA A 11 -27.98 -19.70 -17.57
CA ALA A 11 -26.97 -19.98 -18.59
C ALA A 11 -25.56 -20.02 -17.98
N ALA A 12 -24.70 -20.91 -18.49
CA ALA A 12 -23.32 -21.00 -18.05
C ALA A 12 -22.60 -19.66 -18.25
N GLY A 13 -21.86 -19.21 -17.23
CA GLY A 13 -21.13 -17.93 -17.26
C GLY A 13 -21.88 -16.69 -16.73
N ARG A 14 -23.19 -16.78 -16.42
CA ARG A 14 -23.90 -15.64 -15.80
C ARG A 14 -23.37 -15.32 -14.41
N ILE A 15 -23.07 -14.05 -14.11
CA ILE A 15 -22.59 -13.67 -12.77
C ILE A 15 -23.76 -13.51 -11.78
N ILE A 16 -24.95 -13.14 -12.29
CA ILE A 16 -26.14 -12.81 -11.50
C ILE A 16 -27.32 -13.66 -11.95
N CYS A 17 -28.15 -14.10 -11.00
CA CYS A 17 -29.38 -14.84 -11.22
C CYS A 17 -30.42 -13.96 -11.90
N ARG A 18 -30.98 -14.44 -13.01
CA ARG A 18 -32.00 -13.71 -13.78
C ARG A 18 -33.35 -13.53 -13.06
N VAL A 19 -33.59 -14.30 -11.99
CA VAL A 19 -34.87 -14.30 -11.26
C VAL A 19 -34.76 -13.55 -9.95
N CYS A 20 -33.82 -13.92 -9.08
CA CYS A 20 -33.74 -13.38 -7.72
C CYS A 20 -32.58 -12.38 -7.51
N GLY A 21 -31.77 -12.11 -8.53
CA GLY A 21 -30.62 -11.20 -8.43
C GLY A 21 -29.44 -11.71 -7.61
N ALA A 22 -29.45 -12.95 -7.13
CA ALA A 22 -28.32 -13.51 -6.38
C ALA A 22 -27.06 -13.67 -7.26
N ARG A 23 -25.87 -13.40 -6.70
CA ARG A 23 -24.61 -13.73 -7.39
C ARG A 23 -24.46 -15.24 -7.48
N LEU A 24 -24.27 -15.73 -8.71
CA LEU A 24 -24.11 -17.15 -9.03
C LEU A 24 -22.64 -17.58 -9.03
N ARG A 25 -21.74 -16.63 -9.35
CA ARG A 25 -20.31 -16.83 -9.19
C ARG A 25 -19.90 -16.13 -7.90
N PRO A 26 -19.28 -16.82 -6.92
CA PRO A 26 -18.49 -16.11 -5.94
C PRO A 26 -17.48 -15.27 -6.73
N ALA A 27 -17.32 -13.98 -6.38
CA ALA A 27 -16.24 -13.19 -6.94
C ALA A 27 -14.99 -14.06 -6.79
N ALA A 28 -14.37 -14.44 -7.92
CA ALA A 28 -13.08 -15.10 -7.86
C ALA A 28 -12.26 -14.25 -6.89
N ALA A 29 -11.81 -14.87 -5.79
CA ALA A 29 -11.07 -14.21 -4.75
C ALA A 29 -9.92 -13.46 -5.43
N GLY A 30 -10.17 -12.18 -5.70
CA GLY A 30 -9.41 -11.38 -6.63
C GLY A 30 -8.23 -10.83 -5.87
N GLY A 31 -7.28 -11.71 -5.60
CA GLY A 31 -6.05 -11.44 -4.87
C GLY A 31 -6.27 -10.97 -3.42
N PRO A 32 -5.25 -11.07 -2.58
CA PRO A 32 -5.26 -10.29 -1.35
C PRO A 32 -5.33 -8.82 -1.76
N VAL A 33 -6.47 -8.18 -1.48
CA VAL A 33 -6.51 -6.73 -1.35
C VAL A 33 -5.50 -6.43 -0.25
N ALA A 34 -4.36 -5.84 -0.61
CA ALA A 34 -3.31 -5.43 0.30
C ALA A 34 -3.84 -4.28 1.18
N ALA A 35 -4.75 -4.61 2.08
CA ALA A 35 -5.26 -3.76 3.14
C ALA A 35 -4.69 -4.31 4.45
N VAL A 36 -3.37 -4.45 4.54
CA VAL A 36 -2.69 -4.83 5.77
C VAL A 36 -1.34 -4.13 5.81
N GLY A 37 -1.35 -2.85 6.17
CA GLY A 37 -0.23 -2.29 6.90
C GLY A 37 -0.24 -2.94 8.28
N THR A 38 0.57 -3.98 8.47
CA THR A 38 0.78 -4.52 9.82
C THR A 38 1.57 -3.47 10.61
N ARG A 39 1.27 -3.30 11.90
CA ARG A 39 2.05 -2.43 12.81
C ARG A 39 3.57 -2.72 12.77
N ASP A 40 3.93 -3.95 12.45
CA ASP A 40 5.31 -4.41 12.27
C ASP A 40 5.97 -3.74 11.04
N SER A 41 5.23 -3.62 9.93
CA SER A 41 5.66 -2.89 8.73
C SER A 41 5.83 -1.39 8.97
N ASP A 42 5.03 -0.79 9.84
CA ASP A 42 5.13 0.63 10.18
C ASP A 42 6.38 0.97 11.01
N GLU A 43 6.76 0.11 11.96
CA GLU A 43 7.95 0.31 12.80
C GLU A 43 9.25 0.16 11.99
N GLU A 44 9.32 -0.84 11.11
CA GLU A 44 10.45 -1.02 10.20
C GLU A 44 10.58 0.14 9.21
N LEU A 45 9.46 0.65 8.68
CA LEU A 45 9.46 1.82 7.79
C LEU A 45 9.96 3.07 8.53
N ARG A 46 9.54 3.26 9.79
CA ARG A 46 10.00 4.38 10.63
C ARG A 46 11.50 4.31 10.88
N ARG A 47 12.07 3.15 11.20
CA ARG A 47 13.52 3.00 11.38
C ARG A 47 14.31 3.42 10.15
N ARG A 48 13.88 2.99 8.96
CA ARG A 48 14.50 3.38 7.69
C ARG A 48 14.40 4.88 7.45
N LEU A 49 13.21 5.45 7.65
CA LEU A 49 12.98 6.89 7.48
C LEU A 49 13.82 7.72 8.47
N SER A 50 13.94 7.28 9.73
CA SER A 50 14.77 7.94 10.74
C SER A 50 16.25 7.90 10.38
N TYR A 51 16.74 6.77 9.85
CA TYR A 51 18.13 6.66 9.39
C TYR A 51 18.41 7.61 8.21
N ASP A 52 17.52 7.64 7.21
CA ASP A 52 17.64 8.53 6.07
C ASP A 52 17.59 10.00 6.49
N LEU A 53 16.68 10.37 7.38
CA LEU A 53 16.59 11.73 7.93
C LEU A 53 17.84 12.13 8.70
N LEU A 54 18.36 11.25 9.56
CA LEU A 54 19.62 11.50 10.30
C LEU A 54 20.79 11.73 9.34
N ARG A 55 20.88 10.92 8.28
CA ARG A 55 21.92 11.06 7.25
C ARG A 55 21.80 12.39 6.51
N ILE A 56 20.59 12.78 6.12
CA ILE A 56 20.32 14.06 5.44
C ILE A 56 20.71 15.23 6.34
N VAL A 57 20.28 15.22 7.61
CA VAL A 57 20.60 16.28 8.58
C VAL A 57 22.11 16.41 8.76
N TRP A 58 22.82 15.28 8.87
CA TRP A 58 24.28 15.29 9.01
C TRP A 58 24.98 15.89 7.78
N VAL A 59 24.58 15.51 6.57
CA VAL A 59 25.14 16.08 5.32
C VAL A 59 24.90 17.58 5.22
N VAL A 60 23.68 18.04 5.54
CA VAL A 60 23.34 19.46 5.54
C VAL A 60 24.17 20.23 6.57
N ALA A 61 24.34 19.67 7.77
CA ALA A 61 25.17 20.28 8.81
C ALA A 61 26.64 20.43 8.36
N VAL A 62 27.22 19.39 7.73
CA VAL A 62 28.58 19.45 7.17
C VAL A 62 28.67 20.53 6.09
N MET A 63 27.69 20.62 5.18
CA MET A 63 27.67 21.66 4.14
C MET A 63 27.63 23.07 4.74
N ILE A 64 26.82 23.27 5.79
CA ILE A 64 26.75 24.55 6.51
C ILE A 64 28.08 24.87 7.17
N VAL A 65 28.69 23.92 7.88
CA VAL A 65 29.99 24.11 8.56
C VAL A 65 31.09 24.44 7.55
N VAL A 66 31.16 23.72 6.43
CA VAL A 66 32.12 23.98 5.35
C VAL A 66 31.90 25.35 4.74
N GLY A 67 30.65 25.73 4.45
CA GLY A 67 30.30 27.05 3.92
C GLY A 67 30.66 28.19 4.88
N LEU A 68 30.34 28.06 6.17
CA LEU A 68 30.70 29.03 7.21
C LEU A 68 32.22 29.11 7.39
N GLY A 69 32.93 27.98 7.39
CA GLY A 69 34.38 27.92 7.52
C GLY A 69 35.09 28.59 6.33
N LEU A 70 34.68 28.25 5.10
CA LEU A 70 35.17 28.92 3.89
C LEU A 70 34.86 30.42 3.90
N GLY A 71 33.64 30.80 4.31
CA GLY A 71 33.24 32.20 4.41
C GLY A 71 34.04 32.98 5.45
N PHE A 72 34.39 32.36 6.57
CA PHE A 72 35.27 32.96 7.58
C PHE A 72 36.72 33.06 7.11
N LEU A 73 37.20 32.08 6.35
CA LEU A 73 38.57 32.02 5.86
C LEU A 73 38.85 32.98 4.69
N LEU A 74 37.81 33.31 3.91
CA LEU A 74 37.87 34.22 2.77
C LEU A 74 37.54 35.68 3.13
N LYS A 75 37.21 35.96 4.40
CA LYS A 75 36.83 37.28 4.91
C LYS A 75 37.95 37.93 5.69
#